data_AF-A0A9X0UHP6-F1
#
_entry.id   AF-A0A9X0UHP6-F1
#
_cell.length_a   1.000
_cell.length_b   1.000
_cell.length_c   1.000
_cell.angle_alpha   90.00
_cell.angle_beta   90.00
_cell.angle_gamma   90.00
#
_symmetry.space_group_name_H-M   'P 1'
#
loop_
_entity.id
_entity.type
_entity.pdbx_description
1 polymer ?
#
loop_
_entity_poly.entity_id
_entity_poly.type
_entity_poly.pdbx_seq_one_letter_code
_entity_poly.pdbx_strand_id
1 'polypeptide(L)'
;MRYKPMMVALALGVLIVTLSLIWLHDDQPVTAQPPSVLKSDVDLSSPRDFLNYLVSEMDQIDVNLLKQQFAHYIDEKISFDEPLFHQLIDYHHALDKLSFSSLNGLAADWQRLHDKIVHLQGVHFSTDQQSLFTEENRIRQLAIDKQKLFEIYPQQKAQRLWDEQINQQPDYIQRNEHNDRLLKAVLTLDEQDPQDHYLALKEWVDEETIQRLNHLGQSRQQFDQQWQHYVEQRKVIVKRLADHPDQQQTQLDELRRRTFSEQDLRRVQSLERIHFDQ
;
A
#
# COMPACT_ATOMS: atom_id res chain seq x y z
N MET A 1 34.73 -2.98 -54.17
CA MET A 1 33.66 -3.86 -53.62
C MET A 1 32.53 -2.93 -53.18
N ARG A 2 31.52 -2.58 -54.00
CA ARG A 2 30.33 -3.36 -54.46
C ARG A 2 29.55 -3.87 -53.22
N TYR A 3 28.34 -3.47 -52.86
CA TYR A 3 27.14 -2.92 -53.54
C TYR A 3 26.42 -1.94 -52.58
N LYS A 4 25.95 -0.76 -52.98
CA LYS A 4 24.72 -0.36 -53.72
C LYS A 4 23.35 -0.64 -53.03
N PRO A 5 22.40 0.30 -53.16
CA PRO A 5 21.19 0.49 -52.35
C PRO A 5 19.92 -0.07 -53.02
N MET A 6 18.77 -0.11 -52.35
CA MET A 6 17.49 -0.12 -53.07
C MET A 6 16.31 0.43 -52.25
N MET A 7 15.69 1.46 -52.84
CA MET A 7 14.34 1.98 -52.58
C MET A 7 13.23 0.94 -52.88
N VAL A 8 11.97 1.40 -52.75
CA VAL A 8 10.72 0.98 -53.45
C VAL A 8 9.80 0.15 -52.51
N ALA A 9 8.47 0.32 -52.38
CA ALA A 9 7.41 1.11 -53.04
C ALA A 9 6.26 1.31 -52.03
N LEU A 10 5.67 2.51 -51.93
CA LEU A 10 4.36 2.92 -52.46
C LEU A 10 3.34 1.82 -52.90
N ALA A 11 2.29 1.71 -52.09
CA ALA A 11 0.86 1.88 -52.43
C ALA A 11 0.08 0.89 -53.32
N LEU A 12 -1.24 0.91 -53.03
CA LEU A 12 -2.39 0.28 -53.69
C LEU A 12 -2.45 -1.26 -53.57
N GLY A 13 -3.53 -1.87 -53.05
CA GLY A 13 -4.94 -1.53 -53.23
C GLY A 13 -5.50 -2.38 -54.38
N VAL A 14 -6.77 -2.80 -54.24
CA VAL A 14 -7.61 -3.55 -55.22
C VAL A 14 -7.40 -5.07 -55.14
N LEU A 15 -8.37 -5.99 -55.12
CA LEU A 15 -9.84 -6.06 -55.12
C LEU A 15 -10.16 -7.57 -55.26
N ILE A 16 -11.45 -7.93 -55.32
CA ILE A 16 -12.01 -9.20 -55.85
C ILE A 16 -12.22 -10.22 -54.73
N VAL A 17 -13.41 -10.25 -54.12
CA VAL A 17 -14.64 -10.91 -54.62
C VAL A 17 -14.43 -12.41 -54.74
N THR A 18 -15.05 -13.16 -53.84
CA THR A 18 -15.97 -14.25 -54.23
C THR A 18 -16.83 -14.66 -53.06
N LEU A 19 -18.12 -14.40 -53.25
CA LEU A 19 -19.21 -15.12 -52.62
C LEU A 19 -19.09 -16.60 -53.05
N SER A 20 -18.81 -17.51 -52.13
CA SER A 20 -19.14 -18.93 -52.29
C SER A 20 -19.54 -19.52 -50.95
N LEU A 21 -20.81 -19.86 -50.91
CA LEU A 21 -21.57 -20.52 -49.88
C LEU A 21 -21.20 -22.03 -49.83
N ILE A 22 -20.88 -22.49 -48.60
CA ILE A 22 -21.11 -23.83 -48.00
C ILE A 22 -20.33 -25.02 -48.65
N TRP A 23 -19.63 -25.93 -47.97
CA TRP A 23 -19.70 -26.57 -46.65
C TRP A 23 -18.29 -27.01 -46.23
N LEU A 24 -17.81 -26.60 -45.06
CA LEU A 24 -17.19 -27.54 -44.10
C LEU A 24 -17.28 -26.93 -42.71
N HIS A 25 -17.73 -27.77 -41.80
CA HIS A 25 -17.94 -27.54 -40.40
C HIS A 25 -16.61 -27.20 -39.71
N ASP A 26 -16.51 -26.02 -39.12
CA ASP A 26 -15.82 -25.87 -37.83
C ASP A 26 -16.33 -24.60 -37.18
N ASP A 27 -17.19 -24.77 -36.18
CA ASP A 27 -17.45 -23.76 -35.16
C ASP A 27 -16.11 -23.51 -34.46
N GLN A 28 -15.34 -22.55 -34.94
CA GLN A 28 -14.27 -21.97 -34.14
C GLN A 28 -14.95 -20.98 -33.20
N PRO A 29 -15.19 -21.33 -31.92
CA PRO A 29 -15.62 -20.33 -30.96
C PRO A 29 -14.53 -19.26 -30.95
N VAL A 30 -14.96 -18.00 -31.05
CA VAL A 30 -14.15 -16.84 -30.75
C VAL A 30 -13.40 -17.16 -29.46
N THR A 31 -12.10 -17.41 -29.56
CA THR A 31 -11.21 -17.53 -28.42
C THR A 31 -11.06 -16.13 -27.85
N ALA A 32 -12.10 -15.69 -27.13
CA ALA A 32 -11.97 -14.69 -26.11
C ALA A 32 -11.05 -15.30 -25.07
N GLN A 33 -9.74 -15.08 -25.26
CA GLN A 33 -8.75 -15.27 -24.21
C GLN A 33 -9.27 -14.46 -23.02
N PRO A 34 -9.62 -15.08 -21.88
CA PRO A 34 -10.16 -14.33 -20.76
C PRO A 34 -9.12 -13.27 -20.39
N PRO A 35 -9.54 -12.03 -20.11
CA PRO A 35 -8.59 -11.01 -19.67
C PRO A 35 -7.79 -11.59 -18.51
N SER A 36 -6.47 -11.46 -18.56
CA SER A 36 -5.62 -11.79 -17.42
C SER A 36 -5.88 -10.72 -16.35
N VAL A 37 -6.95 -10.91 -15.55
CA VAL A 37 -7.51 -9.93 -14.62
C VAL A 37 -6.61 -9.70 -13.41
N LEU A 38 -5.73 -10.66 -13.08
CA LEU A 38 -4.94 -10.62 -11.85
C LEU A 38 -3.83 -9.58 -11.94
N LYS A 39 -3.96 -8.51 -11.14
CA LYS A 39 -2.95 -7.46 -10.98
C LYS A 39 -1.92 -7.78 -9.90
N SER A 40 -2.10 -8.88 -9.18
CA SER A 40 -1.23 -9.35 -8.11
C SER A 40 -1.21 -10.87 -8.04
N ASP A 41 -0.20 -11.42 -7.37
CA ASP A 41 -0.19 -12.84 -6.99
C ASP A 41 -1.42 -13.18 -6.15
N VAL A 42 -1.97 -14.39 -6.36
CA VAL A 42 -3.14 -14.89 -5.65
C VAL A 42 -2.76 -15.20 -4.20
N ASP A 43 -3.54 -14.71 -3.23
CA ASP A 43 -3.36 -15.05 -1.82
C ASP A 43 -3.88 -16.47 -1.55
N LEU A 44 -2.95 -17.38 -1.27
CA LEU A 44 -3.21 -18.79 -0.96
C LEU A 44 -2.90 -19.13 0.51
N SER A 45 -2.72 -18.11 1.36
CA SER A 45 -2.36 -18.31 2.77
C SER A 45 -3.44 -19.06 3.56
N SER A 46 -4.71 -18.90 3.17
CA SER A 46 -5.81 -19.75 3.62
C SER A 46 -6.91 -19.87 2.56
N PRO A 47 -7.81 -20.88 2.66
CA PRO A 47 -9.00 -20.97 1.81
C PRO A 47 -9.88 -19.71 1.90
N ARG A 48 -9.92 -19.04 3.06
CA ARG A 48 -10.66 -17.80 3.24
C ARG A 48 -10.02 -16.65 2.47
N ASP A 49 -8.70 -16.50 2.54
CA ASP A 49 -7.99 -15.40 1.87
C ASP A 49 -8.08 -15.54 0.35
N PHE A 50 -8.06 -16.79 -0.15
CA PHE A 50 -8.38 -17.08 -1.54
C PHE A 50 -9.81 -16.64 -1.90
N LEU A 51 -10.82 -17.00 -1.09
CA LEU A 51 -12.21 -16.61 -1.34
C LEU A 51 -12.41 -15.08 -1.25
N ASN A 52 -11.79 -14.40 -0.29
CA ASN A 52 -11.83 -12.94 -0.15
C ASN A 52 -11.15 -12.26 -1.35
N TYR A 53 -10.03 -12.80 -1.81
CA TYR A 53 -9.35 -12.33 -3.03
C TYR A 53 -10.28 -12.43 -4.23
N LEU A 54 -10.93 -13.57 -4.41
CA LEU A 54 -11.92 -13.75 -5.46
C LEU A 54 -13.09 -12.76 -5.35
N VAL A 55 -13.63 -12.56 -4.14
CA VAL A 55 -14.69 -11.56 -3.86
C VAL A 55 -14.22 -10.12 -4.11
N SER A 56 -12.93 -9.82 -3.97
CA SER A 56 -12.41 -8.48 -4.29
C SER A 56 -12.34 -8.20 -5.80
N GLU A 57 -12.22 -9.25 -6.62
CA GLU A 57 -12.19 -9.19 -8.09
C GLU A 57 -13.61 -9.34 -8.71
N MET A 58 -14.64 -9.48 -7.87
CA MET A 58 -15.97 -10.00 -8.26
C MET A 58 -16.94 -9.02 -8.90
N ASP A 59 -16.55 -7.77 -9.21
CA ASP A 59 -17.48 -6.79 -9.81
C ASP A 59 -18.07 -7.28 -11.17
N GLN A 60 -17.57 -8.40 -11.74
CA GLN A 60 -18.01 -8.94 -13.04
C GLN A 60 -18.05 -10.48 -13.22
N ILE A 61 -17.95 -11.33 -12.19
CA ILE A 61 -17.59 -12.76 -12.41
C ILE A 61 -18.72 -13.78 -12.13
N ASP A 62 -19.08 -14.56 -13.16
CA ASP A 62 -19.86 -15.80 -13.07
C ASP A 62 -19.04 -16.91 -12.37
N VAL A 63 -19.62 -17.62 -11.40
CA VAL A 63 -18.96 -18.72 -10.66
C VAL A 63 -18.34 -19.77 -11.57
N ASN A 64 -18.94 -20.02 -12.74
CA ASN A 64 -18.42 -20.98 -13.71
C ASN A 64 -17.17 -20.45 -14.42
N LEU A 65 -17.12 -19.15 -14.71
CA LEU A 65 -15.93 -18.49 -15.27
C LEU A 65 -14.78 -18.50 -14.27
N LEU A 66 -15.10 -18.31 -12.98
CA LEU A 66 -14.14 -18.35 -11.89
C LEU A 66 -13.56 -19.76 -11.71
N LYS A 67 -14.40 -20.80 -11.70
CA LYS A 67 -13.96 -22.20 -11.68
C LYS A 67 -13.06 -22.55 -12.86
N GLN A 68 -13.38 -22.07 -14.07
CA GLN A 68 -12.54 -22.29 -15.25
C GLN A 68 -11.19 -21.57 -15.16
N GLN A 69 -11.19 -20.33 -14.68
CA GLN A 69 -9.97 -19.51 -14.57
C GLN A 69 -9.03 -19.99 -13.46
N PHE A 70 -9.58 -20.52 -12.36
CA PHE A 70 -8.81 -20.96 -11.20
C PHE A 70 -8.72 -22.48 -11.05
N ALA A 71 -9.17 -23.26 -12.06
CA ALA A 71 -9.18 -24.73 -12.03
C ALA A 71 -7.83 -25.33 -11.59
N HIS A 72 -6.72 -24.76 -12.08
CA HIS A 72 -5.38 -25.22 -11.72
C HIS A 72 -5.03 -25.02 -10.23
N TYR A 73 -5.51 -23.94 -9.61
CA TYR A 73 -5.26 -23.64 -8.18
C TYR A 73 -6.18 -24.42 -7.25
N ILE A 74 -7.43 -24.63 -7.68
CA ILE A 74 -8.45 -25.39 -6.95
C ILE A 74 -8.07 -26.88 -6.86
N ASP A 75 -7.48 -27.44 -7.92
CA ASP A 75 -7.12 -28.87 -7.95
C ASP A 75 -5.80 -29.19 -7.23
N GLU A 76 -4.84 -28.26 -7.17
CA GLU A 76 -3.50 -28.57 -6.62
C GLU A 76 -3.30 -28.20 -5.14
N LYS A 77 -4.01 -27.21 -4.59
CA LYS A 77 -3.66 -26.65 -3.27
C LYS A 77 -4.81 -26.31 -2.32
N ILE A 78 -6.00 -25.99 -2.81
CA ILE A 78 -7.11 -25.49 -1.96
C ILE A 78 -8.44 -26.08 -2.42
N SER A 79 -9.15 -26.77 -1.52
CA SER A 79 -10.52 -27.22 -1.79
C SER A 79 -11.46 -26.03 -1.92
N PHE A 80 -12.08 -25.86 -3.08
CA PHE A 80 -13.09 -24.82 -3.32
C PHE A 80 -14.46 -25.27 -2.82
N ASP A 81 -14.92 -24.65 -1.74
CA ASP A 81 -16.26 -24.82 -1.20
C ASP A 81 -17.20 -23.78 -1.82
N GLU A 82 -17.89 -24.17 -2.89
CA GLU A 82 -18.84 -23.32 -3.61
C GLU A 82 -20.01 -22.82 -2.73
N PRO A 83 -20.63 -23.64 -1.87
CA PRO A 83 -21.58 -23.15 -0.87
C PRO A 83 -20.99 -22.04 0.02
N LEU A 84 -19.78 -22.24 0.55
CA LEU A 84 -19.12 -21.23 1.39
C LEU A 84 -18.82 -19.94 0.62
N PHE A 85 -18.44 -20.05 -0.67
CA PHE A 85 -18.24 -18.90 -1.54
C PHE A 85 -19.52 -18.07 -1.70
N HIS A 86 -20.66 -18.71 -1.98
CA HIS A 86 -21.95 -18.02 -2.06
C HIS A 86 -22.35 -17.38 -0.74
N GLN A 87 -22.12 -18.06 0.39
CA GLN A 87 -22.35 -17.49 1.73
C GLN A 87 -21.51 -16.24 1.98
N LEU A 88 -20.24 -16.23 1.54
CA LEU A 88 -19.36 -15.06 1.62
C LEU A 88 -19.87 -13.90 0.77
N ILE A 89 -20.34 -14.16 -0.45
CA ILE A 89 -20.92 -13.12 -1.31
C ILE A 89 -22.16 -12.50 -0.66
N ASP A 90 -23.08 -13.33 -0.17
CA ASP A 90 -24.29 -12.85 0.51
C ASP A 90 -23.95 -12.05 1.76
N TYR A 91 -22.95 -12.50 2.53
CA TYR A 91 -22.43 -11.78 3.68
C TYR A 91 -21.83 -10.42 3.29
N HIS A 92 -21.03 -10.35 2.23
CA HIS A 92 -20.48 -9.09 1.72
C HIS A 92 -21.59 -8.11 1.30
N HIS A 93 -22.61 -8.57 0.57
CA HIS A 93 -23.77 -7.74 0.25
C HIS A 93 -24.57 -7.30 1.48
N ALA A 94 -24.60 -8.11 2.55
CA ALA A 94 -25.20 -7.71 3.81
C ALA A 94 -24.35 -6.65 4.54
N LEU A 95 -23.02 -6.75 4.47
CA LEU A 95 -22.10 -5.74 4.99
C LEU A 95 -22.27 -4.39 4.28
N ASP A 96 -22.46 -4.36 2.95
CA ASP A 96 -22.68 -3.12 2.19
C ASP A 96 -23.92 -2.33 2.62
N LYS A 97 -24.90 -3.03 3.23
CA LYS A 97 -26.12 -2.42 3.76
C LYS A 97 -25.94 -1.85 5.16
N LEU A 98 -24.80 -2.08 5.81
CA LEU A 98 -24.49 -1.46 7.09
C LEU A 98 -24.33 0.05 6.89
N SER A 99 -25.12 0.82 7.65
CA SER A 99 -25.05 2.27 7.59
C SER A 99 -23.96 2.81 8.52
N PHE A 100 -23.09 3.66 7.97
CA PHE A 100 -21.99 4.32 8.66
C PHE A 100 -22.30 5.78 9.06
N SER A 101 -23.48 6.30 8.69
CA SER A 101 -23.81 7.74 8.77
C SER A 101 -23.96 8.32 10.19
N SER A 102 -23.83 7.49 11.22
CA SER A 102 -24.01 7.86 12.63
C SER A 102 -22.77 7.66 13.49
N LEU A 103 -21.62 7.38 12.88
CA LEU A 103 -20.36 7.18 13.60
C LEU A 103 -19.71 8.53 13.90
N ASN A 104 -19.56 8.87 15.18
CA ASN A 104 -18.87 10.07 15.63
C ASN A 104 -17.40 9.79 15.96
N GLY A 105 -16.90 8.64 15.54
CA GLY A 105 -15.53 8.21 15.78
C GLY A 105 -15.23 7.82 17.21
N LEU A 106 -16.24 7.63 18.09
CA LEU A 106 -16.07 7.17 19.48
C LEU A 106 -16.01 5.65 19.59
N ALA A 107 -15.31 5.12 20.60
CA ALA A 107 -15.16 3.68 20.80
C ALA A 107 -16.52 2.95 20.92
N ALA A 108 -17.50 3.59 21.55
CA ALA A 108 -18.86 3.03 21.67
C ALA A 108 -19.56 2.88 20.30
N ASP A 109 -19.32 3.79 19.36
CA ASP A 109 -19.90 3.72 18.02
C ASP A 109 -19.27 2.56 17.24
N TRP A 110 -17.94 2.41 17.35
CA TRP A 110 -17.19 1.30 16.75
C TRP A 110 -17.56 -0.05 17.35
N GLN A 111 -17.81 -0.13 18.67
CA GLN A 111 -18.33 -1.34 19.30
C GLN A 111 -19.67 -1.75 18.71
N ARG A 112 -20.63 -0.83 18.59
CA ARG A 112 -21.94 -1.15 17.98
C ARG A 112 -21.80 -1.64 16.54
N LEU A 113 -20.86 -1.10 15.78
CA LEU A 113 -20.59 -1.58 14.42
C LEU A 113 -19.99 -2.98 14.44
N HIS A 114 -18.99 -3.23 15.29
CA HIS A 114 -18.40 -4.56 15.49
C HIS A 114 -19.48 -5.59 15.85
N ASP A 115 -20.36 -5.27 16.79
CA ASP A 115 -21.44 -6.17 17.22
C ASP A 115 -22.41 -6.49 16.08
N LYS A 116 -22.72 -5.50 15.21
CA LYS A 116 -23.53 -5.73 14.01
C LYS A 116 -22.84 -6.65 13.01
N ILE A 117 -21.54 -6.49 12.82
CA ILE A 117 -20.74 -7.35 11.92
C ILE A 117 -20.73 -8.78 12.46
N VAL A 118 -20.44 -8.97 13.75
CA VAL A 118 -20.47 -10.31 14.39
C VAL A 118 -21.86 -10.93 14.32
N HIS A 119 -22.91 -10.13 14.50
CA HIS A 119 -24.27 -10.61 14.32
C HIS A 119 -24.53 -11.09 12.89
N LEU A 120 -24.12 -10.32 11.87
CA LEU A 120 -24.22 -10.75 10.47
C LEU A 120 -23.43 -12.04 10.21
N GLN A 121 -22.23 -12.16 10.77
CA GLN A 121 -21.47 -13.42 10.68
C GLN A 121 -22.27 -14.59 11.27
N GLY A 122 -22.95 -14.40 12.40
CA GLY A 122 -23.83 -15.42 13.00
C GLY A 122 -25.10 -15.73 12.20
N VAL A 123 -25.57 -14.81 11.36
CA VAL A 123 -26.72 -15.02 10.47
C VAL A 123 -26.32 -15.81 9.22
N HIS A 124 -25.13 -15.55 8.66
CA HIS A 124 -24.69 -16.12 7.39
C HIS A 124 -23.88 -17.41 7.54
N PHE A 125 -23.23 -17.63 8.69
CA PHE A 125 -22.30 -18.74 8.89
C PHE A 125 -22.68 -19.59 10.11
N SER A 126 -22.50 -20.90 9.98
CA SER A 126 -22.66 -21.84 11.09
C SER A 126 -21.61 -21.62 12.19
N THR A 127 -21.83 -22.21 13.37
CA THR A 127 -20.90 -22.10 14.51
C THR A 127 -19.49 -22.55 14.15
N ASP A 128 -19.34 -23.65 13.39
CA ASP A 128 -18.02 -24.16 12.99
C ASP A 128 -17.31 -23.21 12.01
N GLN A 129 -18.09 -22.54 11.15
CA GLN A 129 -17.61 -21.55 10.19
C GLN A 129 -17.27 -20.20 10.86
N GLN A 130 -17.64 -19.95 12.12
CA GLN A 130 -17.24 -18.72 12.82
C GLN A 130 -15.72 -18.60 13.01
N SER A 131 -15.01 -19.75 13.01
CA SER A 131 -13.54 -19.77 12.98
C SER A 131 -12.97 -18.92 11.85
N LEU A 132 -13.72 -18.86 10.73
CA LEU A 132 -13.82 -17.83 9.69
C LEU A 132 -13.18 -16.51 10.09
N PHE A 133 -13.77 -15.91 11.10
CA PHE A 133 -13.67 -14.49 11.43
C PHE A 133 -12.89 -14.22 12.71
N THR A 134 -12.38 -15.26 13.37
CA THR A 134 -11.73 -15.16 14.68
C THR A 134 -10.68 -14.06 14.69
N GLU A 135 -9.79 -14.08 13.69
CA GLU A 135 -8.67 -13.15 13.69
C GLU A 135 -9.08 -11.71 13.37
N GLU A 136 -9.90 -11.54 12.34
CA GLU A 136 -10.42 -10.22 11.97
C GLU A 136 -11.22 -9.59 13.12
N ASN A 137 -12.07 -10.38 13.78
CA ASN A 137 -12.84 -9.93 14.92
C ASN A 137 -11.94 -9.57 16.10
N ARG A 138 -10.89 -10.36 16.36
CA ARG A 138 -9.92 -10.08 17.41
C ARG A 138 -9.19 -8.77 17.15
N ILE A 139 -8.67 -8.55 15.94
CA ILE A 139 -8.00 -7.29 15.57
C ILE A 139 -8.96 -6.11 15.70
N ARG A 140 -10.20 -6.24 15.20
CA ARG A 140 -11.21 -5.18 15.30
C ARG A 140 -11.53 -4.84 16.75
N GLN A 141 -11.74 -5.85 17.59
CA GLN A 141 -12.04 -5.65 19.02
C GLN A 141 -10.84 -5.01 19.74
N LEU A 142 -9.62 -5.46 19.46
CA LEU A 142 -8.41 -4.86 20.02
C LEU A 142 -8.27 -3.37 19.68
N ALA A 143 -8.56 -2.98 18.44
CA ALA A 143 -8.54 -1.57 18.04
C ALA A 143 -9.59 -0.74 18.81
N ILE A 144 -10.79 -1.29 19.01
CA ILE A 144 -11.87 -0.66 19.78
C ILE A 144 -11.48 -0.53 21.26
N ASP A 145 -10.93 -1.59 21.84
CA ASP A 145 -10.49 -1.60 23.24
C ASP A 145 -9.36 -0.59 23.48
N LYS A 146 -8.38 -0.53 22.57
CA LYS A 146 -7.33 0.49 22.58
C LYS A 146 -7.95 1.88 22.61
N GLN A 147 -8.85 2.18 21.68
CA GLN A 147 -9.49 3.48 21.64
C GLN A 147 -10.24 3.80 22.94
N LYS A 148 -11.03 2.84 23.44
CA LYS A 148 -11.79 2.96 24.68
C LYS A 148 -10.90 3.27 25.89
N LEU A 149 -9.73 2.63 25.99
CA LEU A 149 -8.78 2.90 27.06
C LEU A 149 -8.26 4.34 27.01
N PHE A 150 -7.92 4.83 25.83
CA PHE A 150 -7.40 6.19 25.63
C PHE A 150 -8.47 7.29 25.71
N GLU A 151 -9.75 6.95 25.54
CA GLU A 151 -10.87 7.86 25.80
C GLU A 151 -11.14 8.04 27.30
N ILE A 152 -11.01 6.97 28.09
CA ILE A 152 -11.44 6.95 29.50
C ILE A 152 -10.32 7.34 30.45
N TYR A 153 -9.07 6.95 30.15
CA TYR A 153 -7.95 7.10 31.07
C TYR A 153 -6.93 8.12 30.57
N PRO A 154 -6.20 8.80 31.49
CA PRO A 154 -5.03 9.57 31.12
C PRO A 154 -4.01 8.71 30.37
N GLN A 155 -3.30 9.31 29.42
CA GLN A 155 -2.39 8.62 28.49
C GLN A 155 -1.47 7.58 29.15
N GLN A 156 -0.81 7.92 30.26
CA GLN A 156 0.09 7.00 30.97
C GLN A 156 -0.61 5.78 31.57
N LYS A 157 -1.86 5.93 32.01
CA LYS A 157 -2.65 4.81 32.55
C LYS A 157 -3.24 3.98 31.41
N ALA A 158 -3.75 4.63 30.36
CA ALA A 158 -4.25 3.96 29.16
C ALA A 158 -3.15 3.09 28.52
N GLN A 159 -1.93 3.62 28.37
CA GLN A 159 -0.80 2.90 27.81
C GLN A 159 -0.45 1.65 28.61
N ARG A 160 -0.36 1.75 29.94
CA ARG A 160 -0.05 0.59 30.80
C ARG A 160 -1.10 -0.52 30.68
N LEU A 161 -2.39 -0.16 30.73
CA LEU A 161 -3.48 -1.14 30.56
C LEU A 161 -3.46 -1.76 29.17
N TRP A 162 -3.11 -0.98 28.15
CA TRP A 162 -2.97 -1.47 26.79
C TRP A 162 -1.80 -2.45 26.65
N ASP A 163 -0.66 -2.16 27.26
CA ASP A 163 0.51 -3.06 27.27
C ASP A 163 0.18 -4.39 27.93
N GLU A 164 -0.53 -4.38 29.05
CA GLU A 164 -1.03 -5.59 29.72
C GLU A 164 -1.93 -6.42 28.80
N GLN A 165 -2.81 -5.78 28.02
CA GLN A 165 -3.69 -6.45 27.07
C GLN A 165 -2.95 -7.01 25.85
N ILE A 166 -1.95 -6.29 25.34
CA ILE A 166 -1.13 -6.72 24.19
C ILE A 166 -0.26 -7.92 24.57
N ASN A 167 0.30 -7.97 25.79
CA ASN A 167 1.11 -9.09 26.27
C ASN A 167 0.34 -10.42 26.35
N GLN A 168 -1.00 -10.38 26.30
CA GLN A 168 -1.86 -11.57 26.26
C GLN A 168 -2.22 -12.01 24.83
N GLN A 169 -1.78 -11.27 23.80
CA GLN A 169 -2.06 -11.58 22.41
C GLN A 169 -0.97 -12.48 21.79
N PRO A 170 -1.26 -13.24 20.74
CA PRO A 170 -0.27 -13.87 19.88
C PRO A 170 0.91 -12.97 19.46
N ASP A 171 2.09 -13.58 19.34
CA ASP A 171 3.37 -12.91 19.07
C ASP A 171 3.36 -11.94 17.87
N TYR A 172 2.60 -12.25 16.82
CA TYR A 172 2.55 -11.36 15.65
C TYR A 172 1.79 -10.05 15.93
N ILE A 173 0.77 -10.06 16.81
CA ILE A 173 0.11 -8.82 17.23
C ILE A 173 1.03 -8.02 18.15
N GLN A 174 1.71 -8.69 19.07
CA GLN A 174 2.71 -8.03 19.92
C GLN A 174 3.78 -7.34 19.08
N ARG A 175 4.32 -8.04 18.07
CA ARG A 175 5.30 -7.48 17.13
C ARG A 175 4.74 -6.32 16.30
N ASN A 176 3.50 -6.41 15.84
CA ASN A 176 2.88 -5.32 15.09
C ASN A 176 2.76 -4.05 15.95
N GLU A 177 2.20 -4.17 17.17
CA GLU A 177 2.11 -3.02 18.09
C GLU A 177 3.48 -2.46 18.49
N HIS A 178 4.48 -3.34 18.65
CA HIS A 178 5.87 -2.93 18.87
C HIS A 178 6.41 -2.10 17.70
N ASN A 179 6.25 -2.59 16.48
CA ASN A 179 6.72 -1.92 15.27
C ASN A 179 6.03 -0.57 15.04
N ASP A 180 4.72 -0.48 15.29
CA ASP A 180 3.96 0.76 15.20
C ASP A 180 4.48 1.82 16.19
N ARG A 181 4.79 1.40 17.42
CA ARG A 181 5.38 2.29 18.43
C ARG A 181 6.79 2.72 18.05
N LEU A 182 7.62 1.79 17.58
CA LEU A 182 8.96 2.08 17.10
C LEU A 182 8.93 3.08 15.93
N LEU A 183 8.05 2.87 14.96
CA LEU A 183 7.92 3.78 13.81
C LEU A 183 7.53 5.18 14.26
N LYS A 184 6.54 5.30 15.16
CA LYS A 184 6.14 6.59 15.72
C LYS A 184 7.31 7.25 16.47
N ALA A 185 8.01 6.50 17.31
CA ALA A 185 9.17 7.00 18.02
C ALA A 185 10.21 7.55 17.02
N VAL A 186 10.65 6.74 16.05
CA VAL A 186 11.61 7.13 15.01
C VAL A 186 11.15 8.39 14.25
N LEU A 187 9.87 8.52 13.91
CA LEU A 187 9.35 9.69 13.20
C LEU A 187 9.29 10.96 14.05
N THR A 188 9.02 10.84 15.36
CA THR A 188 8.94 11.98 16.28
C THR A 188 10.28 12.42 16.86
N LEU A 189 11.35 11.65 16.62
CA LEU A 189 12.66 11.83 17.25
C LEU A 189 13.64 12.72 16.46
N ASP A 190 13.27 13.26 15.29
CA ASP A 190 14.09 14.24 14.55
C ASP A 190 14.28 15.58 15.31
N GLU A 191 13.56 15.80 16.42
CA GLU A 191 13.58 17.03 17.22
C GLU A 191 14.39 16.93 18.54
N GLN A 192 15.00 15.77 18.86
CA GLN A 192 15.65 15.51 20.17
C GLN A 192 17.19 15.39 20.11
N ASP A 193 17.84 15.50 21.27
CA ASP A 193 19.29 15.30 21.44
C ASP A 193 19.70 13.85 21.04
N PRO A 194 20.77 13.66 20.26
CA PRO A 194 21.28 12.33 19.87
C PRO A 194 21.53 11.34 21.03
N GLN A 195 21.80 11.82 22.25
CA GLN A 195 21.98 10.95 23.42
C GLN A 195 20.65 10.44 23.99
N ASP A 196 19.64 11.30 24.04
CA ASP A 196 18.29 10.94 24.45
C ASP A 196 17.66 9.98 23.42
N HIS A 197 17.96 10.18 22.13
CA HIS A 197 17.62 9.27 21.04
C HIS A 197 18.16 7.84 21.23
N TYR A 198 19.44 7.71 21.62
CA TYR A 198 20.05 6.40 21.88
C TYR A 198 19.37 5.67 23.05
N LEU A 199 19.13 6.39 24.15
CA LEU A 199 18.53 5.81 25.35
C LEU A 199 17.07 5.39 25.11
N ALA A 200 16.29 6.23 24.40
CA ALA A 200 14.91 5.94 24.09
C ALA A 200 14.73 4.73 23.16
N LEU A 201 15.65 4.49 22.22
CA LEU A 201 15.56 3.39 21.26
C LEU A 201 16.12 2.06 21.77
N LYS A 202 17.06 2.09 22.72
CA LYS A 202 17.71 0.88 23.26
C LYS A 202 16.74 -0.11 23.90
N GLU A 203 15.61 0.36 24.40
CA GLU A 203 14.56 -0.50 24.95
C GLU A 203 13.73 -1.21 23.86
N TRP A 204 13.83 -0.78 22.60
CA TRP A 204 12.93 -1.19 21.52
C TRP A 204 13.62 -1.91 20.37
N VAL A 205 14.91 -1.67 20.15
CA VAL A 205 15.66 -2.19 19.00
C VAL A 205 17.05 -2.65 19.40
N ASP A 206 17.64 -3.51 18.56
CA ASP A 206 19.01 -3.96 18.72
C ASP A 206 20.03 -2.87 18.36
N GLU A 207 21.27 -3.07 18.79
CA GLU A 207 22.35 -2.10 18.62
C GLU A 207 22.64 -1.78 17.14
N GLU A 208 22.48 -2.76 16.24
CA GLU A 208 22.65 -2.56 14.80
C GLU A 208 21.60 -1.60 14.24
N THR A 209 20.34 -1.76 14.62
CA THR A 209 19.27 -0.85 14.19
C THR A 209 19.49 0.56 14.73
N ILE A 210 19.93 0.70 15.98
CA ILE A 210 20.27 2.01 16.57
C ILE A 210 21.39 2.69 15.77
N GLN A 211 22.44 1.95 15.38
CA GLN A 211 23.52 2.49 14.56
C GLN A 211 23.03 2.97 13.19
N ARG A 212 22.16 2.21 12.53
CA ARG A 212 21.56 2.60 11.24
C ARG A 212 20.71 3.87 11.39
N LEU A 213 19.91 3.97 12.46
CA LEU A 213 19.10 5.15 12.75
C LEU A 213 19.96 6.38 13.06
N ASN A 214 21.03 6.23 13.83
CA ASN A 214 22.00 7.30 14.09
C ASN A 214 22.68 7.77 12.80
N HIS A 215 23.09 6.85 11.92
CA HIS A 215 23.65 7.19 10.62
C HIS A 215 22.64 7.95 9.74
N LEU A 216 21.37 7.53 9.76
CA LEU A 216 20.30 8.22 9.06
C LEU A 216 20.11 9.65 9.59
N GLY A 217 20.09 9.84 10.91
CA GLY A 217 20.00 11.16 11.54
C GLY A 217 21.18 12.07 11.18
N GLN A 218 22.41 11.55 11.24
CA GLN A 218 23.61 12.29 10.82
C GLN A 218 23.56 12.69 9.34
N SER A 219 23.11 11.79 8.47
CA SER A 219 22.96 12.07 7.04
C SER A 219 21.92 13.17 6.78
N ARG A 220 20.80 13.17 7.53
CA ARG A 220 19.79 14.25 7.47
C ARG A 220 20.38 15.59 7.90
N GLN A 221 21.06 15.64 9.04
CA GLN A 221 21.67 16.87 9.54
C GLN A 221 22.72 17.43 8.57
N GLN A 222 23.55 16.57 7.98
CA GLN A 222 24.53 16.97 6.96
C GLN A 222 23.84 17.54 5.72
N PHE A 223 22.78 16.90 5.23
CA PHE A 223 22.00 17.40 4.11
C PHE A 223 21.38 18.77 4.43
N ASP A 224 20.81 18.96 5.63
CA ASP A 224 20.17 20.21 6.01
C ASP A 224 21.18 21.36 6.13
N GLN A 225 22.37 21.09 6.66
CA GLN A 225 23.47 22.07 6.68
C GLN A 225 23.92 22.44 5.26
N GLN A 226 24.08 21.45 4.37
CA GLN A 226 24.40 21.68 2.96
C GLN A 226 23.31 22.50 2.26
N TRP A 227 22.03 22.20 2.55
CA TRP A 227 20.88 22.93 2.03
C TRP A 227 20.87 24.39 2.49
N GLN A 228 21.06 24.65 3.78
CA GLN A 228 21.14 26.02 4.30
C GLN A 228 22.29 26.80 3.66
N HIS A 229 23.47 26.18 3.54
CA HIS A 229 24.62 26.79 2.87
C HIS A 229 24.34 27.10 1.40
N TYR A 230 23.76 26.14 0.69
CA TYR A 230 23.33 26.28 -0.70
C TYR A 230 22.36 27.45 -0.88
N VAL A 231 21.34 27.56 -0.02
CA VAL A 231 20.34 28.64 -0.07
C VAL A 231 20.98 30.01 0.06
N GLU A 232 21.93 30.19 0.98
CA GLU A 232 22.64 31.46 1.13
C GLU A 232 23.50 31.80 -0.08
N GLN A 233 24.21 30.82 -0.65
CA GLN A 233 25.00 31.01 -1.87
C GLN A 233 24.10 31.33 -3.08
N ARG A 234 22.97 30.65 -3.20
CA ARG A 234 21.95 30.90 -4.24
C ARG A 234 21.46 32.34 -4.18
N LYS A 235 21.11 32.86 -2.99
CA LYS A 235 20.66 34.27 -2.82
C LYS A 235 21.69 35.26 -3.36
N VAL A 236 22.99 35.01 -3.14
CA VAL A 236 24.07 35.87 -3.65
C VAL A 236 24.13 35.83 -5.18
N ILE A 237 24.03 34.64 -5.79
CA ILE A 237 24.06 34.48 -7.26
C ILE A 237 22.86 35.18 -7.90
N VAL A 238 21.66 34.94 -7.38
CA VAL A 238 20.41 35.56 -7.87
C VAL A 238 20.49 37.09 -7.79
N LYS A 239 20.97 37.64 -6.66
CA LYS A 239 21.10 39.09 -6.50
C LYS A 239 22.16 39.69 -7.44
N ARG A 240 23.28 38.99 -7.65
CA ARG A 240 24.40 39.48 -8.48
C ARG A 240 24.06 39.45 -9.98
N LEU A 241 23.30 38.45 -10.42
CA LEU A 241 23.03 38.18 -11.84
C LEU A 241 21.56 38.44 -12.23
N ALA A 242 20.88 39.32 -11.50
CA ALA A 242 19.46 39.62 -11.71
C ALA A 242 19.13 40.06 -13.15
N ASP A 243 20.04 40.79 -13.80
CA ASP A 243 19.87 41.27 -15.18
C ASP A 243 20.39 40.28 -16.25
N HIS A 244 20.90 39.12 -15.83
CA HIS A 244 21.55 38.12 -16.70
C HIS A 244 21.01 36.71 -16.44
N PRO A 245 19.74 36.43 -16.82
CA PRO A 245 19.03 35.20 -16.45
C PRO A 245 19.73 33.92 -16.94
N ASP A 246 20.29 33.92 -18.15
CA ASP A 246 20.99 32.73 -18.68
C ASP A 246 22.28 32.42 -17.89
N GLN A 247 23.02 33.46 -17.49
CA GLN A 247 24.22 33.30 -16.66
C GLN A 247 23.86 32.90 -15.23
N GLN A 248 22.77 33.45 -14.69
CA GLN A 248 22.24 33.08 -13.39
C GLN A 248 21.89 31.60 -13.37
N GLN A 249 21.12 31.12 -14.34
CA GLN A 249 20.71 29.71 -14.42
C GLN A 249 21.92 28.78 -14.50
N THR A 250 22.90 29.11 -15.34
CA THR A 250 24.15 28.33 -15.47
C THR A 250 24.90 28.24 -14.14
N GLN A 251 25.06 29.35 -13.42
CA GLN A 251 25.75 29.35 -12.12
C GLN A 251 24.97 28.63 -11.02
N LEU A 252 23.63 28.68 -11.05
CA LEU A 252 22.80 27.94 -10.10
C LEU A 252 22.88 26.43 -10.35
N ASP A 253 22.94 26.00 -11.60
CA ASP A 253 23.10 24.58 -11.95
C ASP A 253 24.49 24.07 -11.57
N GLU A 254 25.54 24.86 -11.79
CA GLU A 254 26.89 24.54 -11.31
C GLU A 254 26.96 24.48 -9.79
N LEU A 255 26.35 25.45 -9.10
CA LEU A 255 26.28 25.46 -7.63
C LEU A 255 25.62 24.18 -7.12
N ARG A 256 24.49 23.78 -7.73
CA ARG A 256 23.77 22.56 -7.33
C ARG A 256 24.65 21.31 -7.46
N ARG A 257 25.33 21.15 -8.59
CA ARG A 257 26.21 19.99 -8.87
C ARG A 257 27.47 19.96 -8.00
N ARG A 258 27.93 21.11 -7.50
CA ARG A 258 29.09 21.18 -6.59
C ARG A 258 28.70 20.93 -5.13
N THR A 259 27.51 21.34 -4.73
CA THR A 259 27.07 21.24 -3.33
C THR A 259 26.44 19.89 -2.99
N PHE A 260 25.79 19.24 -3.95
CA PHE A 260 25.04 18.00 -3.71
C PHE A 260 25.51 16.83 -4.57
N SER A 261 25.27 15.62 -4.07
CA SER A 261 25.50 14.38 -4.82
C SER A 261 24.52 14.27 -5.99
N GLU A 262 24.88 13.50 -7.02
CA GLU A 262 23.98 13.21 -8.15
C GLU A 262 22.64 12.57 -7.72
N GLN A 263 22.65 11.80 -6.62
CA GLN A 263 21.43 11.18 -6.07
C GLN A 263 20.49 12.22 -5.45
N ASP A 264 21.04 13.29 -4.87
CA ASP A 264 20.29 14.35 -4.20
C ASP A 264 19.78 15.45 -5.13
N LEU A 265 20.29 15.55 -6.37
CA LEU A 265 19.92 16.62 -7.28
C LEU A 265 18.40 16.75 -7.50
N ARG A 266 17.68 15.62 -7.62
CA ARG A 266 16.22 15.62 -7.78
C ARG A 266 15.49 16.12 -6.53
N ARG A 267 16.00 15.76 -5.34
CA ARG A 267 15.47 16.23 -4.05
C ARG A 267 15.65 17.75 -3.94
N VAL A 268 16.85 18.23 -4.24
CA VAL A 268 17.23 19.65 -4.18
C VAL A 268 16.40 20.48 -5.16
N GLN A 269 16.26 20.03 -6.41
CA GLN A 269 15.40 20.68 -7.40
C GLN A 269 13.95 20.77 -6.93
N SER A 270 13.44 19.74 -6.27
CA SER A 270 12.07 19.75 -5.73
C SER A 270 11.93 20.74 -4.59
N LEU A 271 12.91 20.79 -3.68
CA LEU A 271 12.94 21.77 -2.58
C LEU A 271 13.05 23.21 -3.10
N GLU A 272 13.84 23.45 -4.15
CA GLU A 272 13.94 24.77 -4.77
C GLU A 272 12.59 25.26 -5.28
N ARG A 273 11.79 24.39 -5.92
CA ARG A 273 10.44 24.74 -6.38
C ARG A 273 9.54 25.12 -5.20
N ILE A 274 9.59 24.35 -4.11
CA ILE A 274 8.78 24.60 -2.91
C ILE A 274 9.15 25.94 -2.25
N HIS A 275 10.44 26.24 -2.15
CA HIS A 275 10.94 27.38 -1.39
C HIS A 275 11.10 28.67 -2.21
N PHE A 276 11.23 28.58 -3.54
CA PHE A 276 11.60 29.71 -4.39
C PHE A 276 10.79 29.87 -5.68
N ASP A 277 9.94 28.91 -6.08
CA ASP A 277 8.98 29.16 -7.16
C ASP A 277 7.75 29.89 -6.58
N GLN A 278 7.88 31.21 -6.41
CA GLN A 278 6.79 32.18 -6.31
C GLN A 278 7.08 33.35 -7.23
#